data_AF-A0A7V1I4I5-F1
#
_entry.id   AF-A0A7V1I4I5-F1
#
_cell.length_a   1.000
_cell.length_b   1.000
_cell.length_c   1.000
_cell.angle_alpha   90.00
_cell.angle_beta   90.00
_cell.angle_gamma   90.00
#
_symmetry.space_group_name_H-M   'P 1'
#
loop_
_entity.id
_entity.type
_entity.pdbx_description
1 polymer ?
#
loop_
_entity_poly.entity_id
_entity_poly.type
_entity_poly.pdbx_seq_one_letter_code
_entity_poly.pdbx_strand_id
1 'polypeptide(L)'
;MSLLTPQEIVAALDKYIIGQDKAKKAVAIALRNRWRRKQVPPPLRDEIAPKNILMIGPTGVGKTEIARRLATLTNSPFVKVEATKFTEVGYVGRDVESIIRDLVDMAVNMVKQEETKKVILQAKEMAEERLLDLLLPRPKKRVSREDAYLEVVQKESSYEPVREKMRDMLKEGKLNERFVELETTEKALPVMEILSVAGLEEMDISFREMFESMLPKKKKRKKVKIPEALEILTQEESQKLIDMDKVISIAKKRVEEAGIVFIDEIDKVTTSDSTRRGPDVSREGVQRDLLPVIEGTTVNTKYGMVRTDHILFIAAGAFHVAKPSELIPELQG
;
A
#
# COMPACT_ATOMS: atom_id res chain seq x y z
N MET A 1 17.53 -0.84 -5.45
CA MET A 1 17.76 -1.49 -4.14
C MET A 1 19.06 -0.95 -3.58
N SER A 2 19.07 -0.61 -2.30
CA SER A 2 20.22 0.04 -1.68
C SER A 2 21.42 -0.91 -1.65
N LEU A 3 22.58 -0.41 -2.08
CA LEU A 3 23.85 -1.16 -2.18
C LEU A 3 24.50 -1.41 -0.81
N LEU A 4 23.74 -1.21 0.28
CA LEU A 4 24.25 -1.14 1.63
C LEU A 4 24.97 -2.44 2.01
N THR A 5 26.14 -2.26 2.59
CA THR A 5 26.87 -3.30 3.29
C THR A 5 26.16 -3.63 4.61
N PRO A 6 26.39 -4.82 5.18
CA PRO A 6 25.84 -5.15 6.50
C PRO A 6 26.19 -4.13 7.58
N GLN A 7 27.39 -3.54 7.54
CA GLN A 7 27.82 -2.52 8.51
C GLN A 7 27.01 -1.22 8.36
N GLU A 8 26.77 -0.76 7.14
CA GLU A 8 25.93 0.43 6.89
C GLU A 8 24.48 0.20 7.30
N ILE A 9 23.95 -1.01 7.10
CA ILE A 9 22.60 -1.37 7.57
C ILE A 9 22.54 -1.29 9.10
N VAL A 10 23.50 -1.89 9.80
CA VAL A 10 23.56 -1.82 11.28
C VAL A 10 23.66 -0.37 11.74
N ALA A 11 24.57 0.43 11.16
CA ALA A 11 24.73 1.84 11.51
C ALA A 11 23.47 2.68 11.22
N ALA A 12 22.69 2.34 10.19
CA ALA A 12 21.41 2.98 9.94
C ALA A 12 20.35 2.58 10.98
N LEU A 13 20.34 1.33 11.43
CA LEU A 13 19.46 0.85 12.50
C LEU A 13 19.85 1.42 13.88
N ASP A 14 21.13 1.66 14.14
CA ASP A 14 21.64 2.24 15.39
C ASP A 14 21.06 3.64 15.69
N LYS A 15 20.65 4.39 14.66
CA LYS A 15 20.01 5.70 14.82
C LYS A 15 18.63 5.63 15.48
N TYR A 16 17.97 4.47 15.45
CA TYR A 16 16.59 4.30 15.91
C TYR A 16 16.45 3.23 17.00
N ILE A 17 17.30 2.21 16.99
CA ILE A 17 17.25 1.10 17.93
C ILE A 17 18.50 1.13 18.80
N ILE A 18 18.33 1.17 20.12
CA ILE A 18 19.44 1.13 21.08
C ILE A 18 19.78 -0.33 21.39
N GLY A 19 21.06 -0.71 21.32
CA GLY A 19 21.52 -2.09 21.56
C GLY A 19 21.00 -3.11 20.54
N GLN A 20 20.72 -4.34 20.97
CA GLN A 20 20.22 -5.43 20.11
C GLN A 20 21.12 -5.79 18.91
N ASP A 21 22.45 -5.70 19.08
CA ASP A 21 23.43 -5.82 18.00
C ASP A 21 23.34 -7.16 17.25
N LYS A 22 23.04 -8.25 17.97
CA LYS A 22 22.83 -9.58 17.37
C LYS A 22 21.64 -9.57 16.39
N ALA A 23 20.52 -8.96 16.79
CA ALA A 23 19.33 -8.87 15.95
C ALA A 23 19.56 -7.96 14.73
N LYS A 24 20.22 -6.80 14.93
CA LYS A 24 20.62 -5.89 13.84
C LYS A 24 21.52 -6.59 12.82
N LYS A 25 22.51 -7.35 13.29
CA LYS A 25 23.42 -8.13 12.43
C LYS A 25 22.67 -9.21 11.65
N ALA A 26 21.75 -9.93 12.28
CA ALA A 26 20.95 -10.95 11.63
C ALA A 26 20.11 -10.37 10.47
N VAL A 27 19.38 -9.27 10.71
CA VAL A 27 18.59 -8.63 9.66
C VAL A 27 19.45 -8.00 8.55
N ALA A 28 20.62 -7.47 8.91
CA ALA A 28 21.57 -6.94 7.94
C ALA A 28 22.13 -8.03 7.00
N ILE A 29 22.41 -9.22 7.53
CA ILE A 29 22.83 -10.38 6.73
C ILE A 29 21.71 -10.84 5.81
N ALA A 30 20.48 -10.99 6.31
CA ALA A 30 19.34 -11.41 5.50
C ALA A 30 19.11 -10.45 4.32
N LEU A 31 19.14 -9.14 4.59
CA LEU A 31 19.01 -8.13 3.56
C LEU A 31 20.18 -8.15 2.56
N ARG A 32 21.42 -8.32 3.03
CA ARG A 32 22.58 -8.42 2.13
C ARG A 32 22.52 -9.67 1.26
N ASN A 33 22.01 -10.79 1.79
CA ASN A 33 21.82 -12.02 1.03
C ASN A 33 20.82 -11.83 -0.10
N ARG A 34 19.76 -11.03 0.08
CA ARG A 34 18.86 -10.65 -1.02
C ARG A 34 19.59 -9.92 -2.15
N TRP A 35 20.48 -8.99 -1.84
CA TRP A 35 21.32 -8.34 -2.86
C TRP A 35 22.27 -9.34 -3.54
N ARG A 36 22.91 -10.23 -2.77
CA ARG A 36 23.79 -11.28 -3.29
C ARG A 36 23.06 -12.21 -4.25
N ARG A 37 21.84 -12.64 -3.91
CA ARG A 37 20.98 -13.47 -4.76
C ARG A 37 20.80 -12.87 -6.15
N LYS A 38 20.55 -11.56 -6.24
CA LYS A 38 20.39 -10.87 -7.53
C LYS A 38 21.65 -10.87 -8.41
N GLN A 39 22.83 -11.03 -7.82
CA GLN A 39 24.09 -11.15 -8.56
C GLN A 39 24.34 -12.57 -9.09
N VAL A 40 23.61 -13.57 -8.59
CA VAL A 40 23.73 -14.95 -9.03
C VAL A 40 23.00 -15.12 -10.38
N PRO A 41 23.61 -15.79 -11.39
CA PRO A 41 22.92 -16.12 -12.63
C PRO A 41 21.80 -17.16 -12.44
N PRO A 42 20.74 -17.16 -13.28
CA PRO A 42 19.81 -18.29 -13.37
C PRO A 42 20.54 -19.58 -13.82
N PRO A 43 20.09 -20.79 -13.41
CA PRO A 43 18.90 -21.08 -12.59
C PRO A 43 19.15 -20.97 -11.07
N LEU A 44 20.42 -20.95 -10.63
CA LEU A 44 20.79 -20.99 -9.22
C LEU A 44 20.20 -19.82 -8.40
N ARG A 45 19.95 -18.68 -9.02
CA ARG A 45 19.27 -17.54 -8.40
C ARG A 45 17.94 -17.92 -7.73
N ASP A 46 17.14 -18.74 -8.41
CA ASP A 46 15.77 -19.05 -8.02
C ASP A 46 15.74 -20.14 -6.93
N GLU A 47 16.78 -20.98 -6.87
CA GLU A 47 16.96 -22.00 -5.81
C GLU A 47 17.41 -21.41 -4.46
N ILE A 48 17.89 -20.15 -4.45
CA ILE A 48 18.35 -19.50 -3.21
C ILE A 48 17.14 -18.93 -2.45
N ALA A 49 16.66 -19.71 -1.48
CA ALA A 49 15.63 -19.28 -0.54
C ALA A 49 16.10 -18.14 0.39
N PRO A 50 15.19 -17.23 0.80
CA PRO A 50 15.49 -16.21 1.80
C PRO A 50 15.87 -16.87 3.14
N LYS A 51 16.77 -16.21 3.88
CA LYS A 51 17.11 -16.63 5.25
C LYS A 51 16.15 -15.95 6.22
N ASN A 52 15.02 -16.62 6.46
CA ASN A 52 14.02 -16.21 7.44
C ASN A 52 14.62 -16.09 8.85
N ILE A 53 14.01 -15.28 9.70
CA ILE A 53 14.56 -14.91 11.01
C ILE A 53 13.55 -15.20 12.11
N LEU A 54 13.98 -15.89 13.17
CA LEU A 54 13.24 -16.00 14.42
C LEU A 54 13.87 -15.09 15.49
N MET A 55 13.13 -14.08 15.94
CA MET A 55 13.53 -13.17 17.01
C MET A 55 12.97 -13.62 18.36
N ILE A 56 13.86 -13.92 19.30
CA ILE A 56 13.51 -14.37 20.65
C ILE A 56 13.88 -13.29 21.65
N GLY A 57 12.93 -12.89 22.50
CA GLY A 57 13.16 -11.96 23.60
C GLY A 57 11.87 -11.41 24.19
N PRO A 58 11.91 -10.70 25.32
CA PRO A 58 10.69 -10.18 25.95
C PRO A 58 10.00 -9.10 25.10
N THR A 59 8.79 -8.72 25.48
CA THR A 59 8.06 -7.61 24.84
C THR A 59 8.79 -6.28 25.08
N GLY A 60 8.59 -5.30 24.20
CA GLY A 60 9.15 -3.95 24.36
C GLY A 60 10.64 -3.77 24.03
N VAL A 61 11.41 -4.83 23.73
CA VAL A 61 12.85 -4.72 23.41
C VAL A 61 13.19 -4.25 21.99
N GLY A 62 12.17 -3.94 21.17
CA GLY A 62 12.36 -3.40 19.82
C GLY A 62 12.34 -4.43 18.67
N LYS A 63 11.89 -5.67 18.88
CA LYS A 63 11.80 -6.71 17.82
C LYS A 63 11.05 -6.21 16.57
N THR A 64 9.85 -5.69 16.76
CA THR A 64 9.03 -5.13 15.68
C THR A 64 9.64 -3.86 15.07
N GLU A 65 10.31 -3.05 15.89
CA GLU A 65 10.91 -1.79 15.41
C GLU A 65 12.12 -2.05 14.51
N ILE A 66 12.94 -3.08 14.80
CA ILE A 66 14.02 -3.52 13.92
C ILE A 66 13.47 -3.90 12.54
N ALA A 67 12.44 -4.74 12.49
CA ALA A 67 11.83 -5.17 11.22
C ALA A 67 11.18 -4.00 10.45
N ARG A 68 10.46 -3.12 11.16
CA ARG A 68 9.84 -1.93 10.56
C ARG A 68 10.89 -0.98 9.97
N ARG A 69 11.97 -0.69 10.71
CA ARG A 69 13.05 0.19 10.25
C ARG A 69 13.82 -0.41 9.09
N LEU A 70 14.03 -1.73 9.09
CA LEU A 70 14.62 -2.45 7.97
C LEU A 70 13.80 -2.27 6.68
N ALA A 71 12.47 -2.39 6.77
CA ALA A 71 11.57 -2.19 5.65
C ALA A 71 11.62 -0.75 5.12
N THR A 72 11.56 0.25 6.02
CA THR A 72 11.69 1.66 5.65
C THR A 72 13.04 1.96 4.97
N LEU A 73 14.15 1.45 5.52
CA LEU A 73 15.50 1.66 4.98
C LEU A 73 15.66 1.13 3.56
N THR A 74 14.95 0.05 3.23
CA THR A 74 15.05 -0.64 1.94
C THR A 74 13.93 -0.29 0.97
N ASN A 75 12.99 0.54 1.41
CA ASN A 75 11.78 0.86 0.67
C ASN A 75 11.03 -0.44 0.26
N SER A 76 10.90 -1.36 1.22
CA SER A 76 10.26 -2.67 1.04
C SER A 76 8.83 -2.66 1.58
N PRO A 77 7.87 -3.32 0.90
CA PRO A 77 6.54 -3.58 1.45
C PRO A 77 6.65 -4.35 2.76
N PHE A 78 5.86 -3.95 3.76
CA PHE A 78 5.91 -4.51 5.10
C PHE A 78 4.51 -4.69 5.68
N VAL A 79 4.25 -5.87 6.25
CA VAL A 79 3.04 -6.17 7.01
C VAL A 79 3.39 -6.79 8.36
N LYS A 80 2.68 -6.38 9.42
CA LYS A 80 2.75 -6.99 10.75
C LYS A 80 1.47 -7.77 10.97
N VAL A 81 1.59 -9.05 11.31
CA VAL A 81 0.46 -9.90 11.72
C VAL A 81 0.78 -10.57 13.06
N GLU A 82 -0.26 -10.99 13.78
CA GLU A 82 -0.15 -11.76 15.02
C GLU A 82 -0.55 -13.19 14.71
N ALA A 83 0.27 -14.17 15.09
CA ALA A 83 0.02 -15.58 14.78
C ALA A 83 -1.30 -16.10 15.39
N THR A 84 -1.69 -15.55 16.54
CA THR A 84 -2.93 -15.90 17.27
C THR A 84 -4.20 -15.57 16.50
N LYS A 85 -4.15 -14.66 15.51
CA LYS A 85 -5.30 -14.27 14.68
C LYS A 85 -5.84 -15.41 13.80
N PHE A 86 -5.05 -16.45 13.56
CA PHE A 86 -5.41 -17.57 12.70
C PHE A 86 -5.97 -18.78 13.49
N THR A 87 -6.09 -18.68 14.82
CA THR A 87 -6.64 -19.78 15.66
C THR A 87 -8.18 -19.83 15.65
N GLU A 88 -8.75 -21.00 15.99
CA GLU A 88 -10.17 -21.37 15.79
C GLU A 88 -11.23 -20.37 16.30
N VAL A 89 -10.98 -19.60 17.36
CA VAL A 89 -11.95 -18.61 17.88
C VAL A 89 -12.03 -17.35 16.98
N GLY A 90 -11.07 -17.18 16.06
CA GLY A 90 -11.01 -16.09 15.08
C GLY A 90 -11.23 -16.50 13.62
N TYR A 91 -11.58 -17.77 13.35
CA TYR A 91 -11.68 -18.33 11.98
C TYR A 91 -12.95 -17.94 11.21
N VAL A 92 -13.59 -16.82 11.54
CA VAL A 92 -14.63 -16.24 10.68
C VAL A 92 -13.97 -15.24 9.73
N GLY A 93 -13.37 -15.78 8.65
CA GLY A 93 -13.06 -15.01 7.44
C GLY A 93 -11.61 -14.52 7.23
N ARG A 94 -10.61 -14.95 8.02
CA ARG A 94 -9.19 -14.64 7.76
C ARG A 94 -8.32 -15.86 7.54
N ASP A 95 -8.14 -16.18 6.27
CA ASP A 95 -7.18 -17.14 5.72
C ASP A 95 -5.73 -16.62 5.84
N VAL A 96 -4.74 -17.49 6.05
CA VAL A 96 -3.31 -17.14 6.15
C VAL A 96 -2.80 -16.44 4.88
N GLU A 97 -3.36 -16.75 3.72
CA GLU A 97 -3.02 -16.02 2.49
C GLU A 97 -3.40 -14.52 2.55
N SER A 98 -4.30 -14.11 3.47
CA SER A 98 -4.62 -12.69 3.69
C SER A 98 -3.38 -11.85 4.05
N ILE A 99 -2.36 -12.46 4.67
CA ILE A 99 -1.08 -11.81 4.94
C ILE A 99 -0.46 -11.26 3.65
N ILE A 100 -0.50 -12.07 2.58
CA ILE A 100 0.08 -11.72 1.28
C ILE A 100 -0.82 -10.72 0.56
N ARG A 101 -2.15 -10.85 0.66
CA ARG A 101 -3.09 -9.88 0.10
C ARG A 101 -2.87 -8.48 0.72
N ASP A 102 -2.75 -8.39 2.03
CA ASP A 102 -2.45 -7.15 2.76
C ASP A 102 -1.07 -6.58 2.37
N LEU A 103 -0.06 -7.43 2.20
CA LEU A 103 1.27 -7.01 1.76
C LEU A 103 1.26 -6.39 0.35
N VAL A 104 0.47 -6.97 -0.57
CA VAL A 104 0.29 -6.46 -1.93
C VAL A 104 -0.49 -5.14 -1.93
N ASP A 105 -1.55 -5.02 -1.12
CA ASP A 105 -2.27 -3.76 -0.92
C ASP A 105 -1.33 -2.63 -0.46
N MET A 106 -0.47 -2.92 0.52
CA MET A 106 0.55 -1.98 0.99
C MET A 106 1.54 -1.61 -0.12
N ALA A 107 1.99 -2.57 -0.93
CA ALA A 107 2.91 -2.32 -2.04
C ALA A 107 2.29 -1.46 -3.15
N VAL A 108 1.02 -1.70 -3.50
CA VAL A 108 0.29 -0.91 -4.51
C VAL A 108 0.14 0.53 -4.04
N ASN A 109 -0.25 0.75 -2.79
CA ASN A 109 -0.35 2.10 -2.22
C ASN A 109 0.99 2.83 -2.21
N MET A 110 2.06 2.11 -1.85
CA MET A 110 3.42 2.64 -1.84
C MET A 110 3.90 3.05 -3.24
N VAL A 111 3.74 2.19 -4.26
CA VAL A 111 4.11 2.50 -5.65
C VAL A 111 3.24 3.62 -6.21
N LYS A 112 1.93 3.62 -5.90
CA LYS A 112 1.03 4.70 -6.30
C LYS A 112 1.50 6.05 -5.78
N GLN A 113 1.90 6.13 -4.50
CA GLN A 113 2.45 7.37 -3.91
C GLN A 113 3.75 7.81 -4.59
N GLU A 114 4.63 6.87 -4.96
CA GLU A 114 5.86 7.17 -5.71
C GLU A 114 5.55 7.74 -7.10
N GLU A 115 4.62 7.13 -7.84
CA GLU A 115 4.22 7.60 -9.17
C GLU A 115 3.47 8.95 -9.08
N THR A 116 2.61 9.14 -8.08
CA THR A 116 1.95 10.44 -7.83
C THR A 116 2.98 11.56 -7.65
N LYS A 117 4.06 11.31 -6.89
CA LYS A 117 5.12 12.30 -6.69
C LYS A 117 5.88 12.63 -7.98
N LYS A 118 6.00 11.68 -8.92
CA LYS A 118 6.67 11.92 -10.21
C LYS A 118 5.82 12.81 -11.13
N VAL A 119 4.50 12.62 -11.12
CA VAL A 119 3.58 13.35 -12.01
C VAL A 119 3.04 14.65 -11.41
N ILE A 120 3.35 14.96 -10.15
CA ILE A 120 2.71 16.09 -9.44
C ILE A 120 2.94 17.45 -10.10
N LEU A 121 4.11 17.67 -10.72
CA LEU A 121 4.41 18.92 -11.43
C LEU A 121 3.55 19.07 -12.69
N GLN A 122 3.48 18.01 -13.50
CA GLN A 122 2.63 17.97 -14.69
C GLN A 122 1.14 18.07 -14.33
N ALA A 123 0.72 17.36 -13.27
CA ALA A 123 -0.63 17.44 -12.75
C ALA A 123 -1.00 18.86 -12.30
N LYS A 124 -0.04 19.59 -11.69
CA LYS A 124 -0.24 20.98 -11.27
C LYS A 124 -0.40 21.90 -12.48
N GLU A 125 0.43 21.75 -13.52
CA GLU A 125 0.28 22.53 -14.75
C GLU A 125 -1.08 22.29 -15.42
N MET A 126 -1.52 21.03 -15.52
CA MET A 126 -2.84 20.68 -16.05
C MET A 126 -3.99 21.21 -15.17
N ALA A 127 -3.82 21.19 -13.85
CA ALA A 127 -4.78 21.74 -12.90
C ALA A 127 -4.89 23.26 -13.02
N GLU A 128 -3.77 23.97 -13.23
CA GLU A 128 -3.77 25.41 -13.51
C GLU A 128 -4.53 25.72 -14.81
N GLU A 129 -4.29 24.97 -15.89
CA GLU A 129 -5.04 25.13 -17.15
C GLU A 129 -6.55 24.92 -16.95
N ARG A 130 -6.92 23.85 -16.23
CA ARG A 130 -8.32 23.54 -15.96
C ARG A 130 -8.98 24.58 -15.05
N LEU A 131 -8.24 25.14 -14.11
CA LEU A 131 -8.70 26.24 -13.27
C LEU A 131 -8.91 27.52 -14.09
N LEU A 132 -8.00 27.84 -15.01
CA LEU A 132 -8.16 28.97 -15.93
C LEU A 132 -9.39 28.81 -16.83
N ASP A 133 -9.69 27.60 -17.31
CA ASP A 133 -10.90 27.32 -18.08
C ASP A 133 -12.20 27.53 -17.28
N LEU A 134 -12.16 27.28 -15.96
CA LEU A 134 -13.29 27.55 -15.07
C LEU A 134 -13.47 29.05 -14.78
N LEU A 135 -12.37 29.81 -14.69
CA LEU A 135 -12.38 31.25 -14.44
C LEU A 135 -12.71 32.07 -15.70
N LEU A 136 -12.30 31.57 -16.87
CA LEU A 136 -12.53 32.16 -18.19
C LEU A 136 -13.21 31.12 -19.10
N PRO A 137 -14.50 30.83 -18.87
CA PRO A 137 -15.23 29.87 -19.68
C PRO A 137 -15.28 30.37 -21.14
N ARG A 138 -14.71 29.59 -22.06
CA ARG A 138 -14.81 29.86 -23.49
C ARG A 138 -16.28 29.95 -23.88
N PRO A 139 -16.73 30.99 -24.61
CA PRO A 139 -18.11 31.06 -25.06
C PRO A 139 -18.44 29.82 -25.90
N LYS A 140 -19.46 29.05 -25.47
CA LYS A 140 -19.90 27.86 -26.21
C LYS A 140 -20.31 28.28 -27.62
N LYS A 141 -19.64 27.73 -28.64
CA LYS A 141 -20.03 27.89 -30.06
C LYS A 141 -21.49 27.43 -30.23
N ARG A 142 -22.45 28.34 -30.35
CA ARG A 142 -23.72 28.06 -31.04
C ARG A 142 -23.39 28.09 -32.52
N VAL A 143 -23.13 26.93 -33.12
CA VAL A 143 -22.88 26.85 -34.56
C VAL A 143 -24.21 26.83 -35.29
N SER A 144 -24.68 27.98 -35.78
CA SER A 144 -25.44 28.05 -37.04
C SER A 144 -24.43 27.96 -38.19
N ARG A 145 -24.75 27.15 -39.19
CA ARG A 145 -23.78 26.51 -40.11
C ARG A 145 -23.15 27.44 -41.17
N GLU A 146 -23.49 28.72 -41.22
CA GLU A 146 -23.19 29.57 -42.39
C GLU A 146 -22.18 30.72 -42.17
N ASP A 147 -21.81 31.10 -40.93
CA ASP A 147 -20.85 32.21 -40.68
C ASP A 147 -19.51 31.78 -40.04
N ALA A 148 -19.21 30.47 -40.03
CA ALA A 148 -18.23 29.87 -39.12
C ALA A 148 -16.75 30.12 -39.43
N TYR A 149 -16.37 30.67 -40.59
CA TYR A 149 -14.94 30.76 -40.98
C TYR A 149 -14.27 32.11 -40.71
N LEU A 150 -15.02 33.22 -40.67
CA LEU A 150 -14.43 34.57 -40.50
C LEU A 150 -14.44 35.07 -39.04
N GLU A 151 -15.41 34.67 -38.21
CA GLU A 151 -15.43 35.07 -36.78
C GLU A 151 -14.48 34.27 -35.88
N VAL A 152 -14.08 33.06 -36.28
CA VAL A 152 -13.27 32.16 -35.44
C VAL A 152 -11.84 32.66 -35.30
N VAL A 153 -11.29 33.28 -36.35
CA VAL A 153 -9.90 33.77 -36.38
C VAL A 153 -9.72 35.05 -35.55
N GLN A 154 -10.74 35.92 -35.43
CA GLN A 154 -10.63 37.18 -34.68
C GLN A 154 -10.91 37.07 -33.17
N LYS A 155 -11.69 36.07 -32.74
CA LYS A 155 -12.04 35.88 -31.31
C LYS A 155 -11.09 34.95 -30.55
N GLU A 156 -10.38 34.04 -31.24
CA GLU A 156 -9.34 33.21 -30.62
C GLU A 156 -8.09 34.05 -30.23
N SER A 157 -7.71 35.04 -31.06
CA SER A 157 -6.54 35.90 -30.81
C SER A 157 -6.68 36.86 -29.62
N SER A 158 -7.90 37.21 -29.19
CA SER A 158 -8.12 38.06 -28.00
C SER A 158 -8.14 37.29 -26.68
N TYR A 159 -8.27 35.95 -26.73
CA TYR A 159 -8.46 35.13 -25.53
C TYR A 159 -7.13 34.71 -24.88
N GLU A 160 -6.10 34.43 -25.69
CA GLU A 160 -4.77 34.07 -25.21
C GLU A 160 -4.10 35.14 -24.34
N PRO A 161 -4.08 36.44 -24.73
CA PRO A 161 -3.43 37.49 -23.92
C PRO A 161 -4.09 37.69 -22.55
N VAL A 162 -5.42 37.49 -22.46
CA VAL A 162 -6.17 37.59 -21.20
C VAL A 162 -5.90 36.36 -20.33
N ARG A 163 -5.77 35.18 -20.94
CA ARG A 163 -5.42 33.93 -20.26
C ARG A 163 -4.02 33.98 -19.66
N GLU A 164 -3.04 34.52 -20.38
CA GLU A 164 -1.68 34.71 -19.88
C GLU A 164 -1.64 35.65 -18.68
N LYS A 165 -2.29 36.82 -18.76
CA LYS A 165 -2.39 37.74 -17.62
C LYS A 165 -3.05 37.09 -16.40
N MET A 166 -4.09 36.29 -16.59
CA MET A 166 -4.75 35.55 -15.50
C MET A 166 -3.86 34.46 -14.90
N ARG A 167 -3.03 33.80 -15.72
CA ARG A 167 -2.01 32.86 -15.26
C ARG A 167 -0.99 33.57 -14.36
N ASP A 168 -0.53 34.75 -14.75
CA ASP A 168 0.40 35.54 -13.95
C ASP A 168 -0.25 35.98 -12.63
N MET A 169 -1.50 36.46 -12.66
CA MET A 169 -2.25 36.81 -11.45
C MET A 169 -2.49 35.62 -10.51
N LEU A 170 -2.67 34.41 -11.07
CA LEU A 170 -2.78 33.17 -10.30
C LEU A 170 -1.45 32.82 -9.62
N LYS A 171 -0.33 32.92 -10.35
CA LYS A 171 1.02 32.69 -9.82
C LYS A 171 1.41 33.70 -8.74
N GLU A 172 0.99 34.94 -8.90
CA GLU A 172 1.18 36.02 -7.93
C GLU A 172 0.25 35.92 -6.70
N GLY A 173 -0.69 34.97 -6.68
CA GLY A 173 -1.63 34.78 -5.57
C GLY A 173 -2.71 35.86 -5.44
N LYS A 174 -2.84 36.76 -6.42
CA LYS A 174 -3.84 37.86 -6.43
C LYS A 174 -5.28 37.36 -6.48
N LEU A 175 -5.49 36.10 -6.85
CA LEU A 175 -6.80 35.48 -7.00
C LEU A 175 -7.21 34.59 -5.81
N ASN A 176 -6.40 34.49 -4.76
CA ASN A 176 -6.62 33.52 -3.67
C ASN A 176 -7.97 33.65 -2.94
N GLU A 177 -8.51 34.87 -2.83
CA GLU A 177 -9.81 35.12 -2.19
C GLU A 177 -11.02 34.85 -3.09
N ARG A 178 -10.80 34.56 -4.38
CA ARG A 178 -11.87 34.30 -5.33
C ARG A 178 -12.36 32.86 -5.19
N PHE A 179 -13.66 32.68 -5.36
CA PHE A 179 -14.32 31.37 -5.31
C PHE A 179 -14.54 30.82 -6.72
N VAL A 180 -14.44 29.51 -6.86
CA VAL A 180 -14.75 28.76 -8.06
C VAL A 180 -15.69 27.60 -7.72
N GLU A 181 -16.63 27.31 -8.62
CA GLU A 181 -17.50 26.15 -8.52
C GLU A 181 -16.81 24.93 -9.14
N LEU A 182 -16.59 23.88 -8.33
CA LEU A 182 -16.07 22.59 -8.78
C LEU A 182 -17.15 21.52 -8.72
N GLU A 183 -17.22 20.70 -9.77
CA GLU A 183 -17.96 19.45 -9.74
C GLU A 183 -17.05 18.37 -9.18
N THR A 184 -17.21 18.08 -7.88
CA THR A 184 -16.45 17.01 -7.22
C THR A 184 -17.32 15.77 -7.13
N THR A 185 -16.71 14.59 -7.35
CA THR A 185 -17.34 13.31 -7.03
C THR A 185 -17.06 13.00 -5.57
N GLU A 186 -17.97 13.40 -4.67
CA GLU A 186 -17.95 12.87 -3.30
C GLU A 186 -18.32 11.38 -3.36
N LYS A 187 -17.52 10.54 -2.69
CA LYS A 187 -17.99 9.22 -2.28
C LYS A 187 -19.10 9.48 -1.26
N ALA A 188 -20.33 9.09 -1.58
CA ALA A 188 -21.41 9.20 -0.62
C ALA A 188 -21.01 8.34 0.60
N LEU A 189 -20.74 8.99 1.74
CA LEU A 189 -20.75 8.29 3.02
C LEU A 189 -22.15 7.65 3.13
N PRO A 190 -22.27 6.32 3.28
CA PRO A 190 -23.58 5.72 3.41
C PRO A 190 -24.20 6.25 4.69
N VAL A 191 -25.21 7.11 4.56
CA VAL A 191 -26.16 7.42 5.63
C VAL A 191 -27.02 6.18 5.80
N MET A 192 -26.43 5.13 6.37
CA MET A 192 -27.10 3.87 6.71
C MET A 192 -26.73 3.50 8.15
N GLU A 193 -26.75 4.50 9.03
CA GLU A 193 -26.64 4.34 10.49
C GLU A 193 -28.00 4.59 11.20
N ILE A 194 -29.08 4.87 10.47
CA ILE A 194 -30.38 5.27 11.07
C ILE A 194 -31.50 4.22 10.90
N LEU A 195 -31.21 3.08 10.25
CA LEU A 195 -32.19 1.98 10.10
C LEU A 195 -31.58 0.64 10.56
N SER A 196 -31.01 0.61 11.76
CA SER A 196 -30.68 -0.62 12.49
C SER A 196 -31.74 -0.93 13.55
N VAL A 197 -33.02 -0.89 13.16
CA VAL A 197 -34.10 -1.54 13.91
C VAL A 197 -34.63 -2.64 13.02
N ALA A 198 -34.38 -3.89 13.43
CA ALA A 198 -34.74 -5.17 12.81
C ALA A 198 -33.71 -5.79 11.84
N GLY A 199 -32.74 -6.51 12.42
CA GLY A 199 -32.67 -7.96 12.18
C GLY A 199 -31.84 -8.50 11.01
N LEU A 200 -30.91 -7.74 10.43
CA LEU A 200 -29.99 -8.24 9.40
C LEU A 200 -28.58 -7.69 9.59
N GLU A 201 -27.81 -8.31 10.48
CA GLU A 201 -26.38 -8.00 10.71
C GLU A 201 -25.41 -8.82 9.82
N GLU A 202 -25.92 -9.69 8.94
CA GLU A 202 -25.09 -10.68 8.21
C GLU A 202 -24.98 -10.45 6.69
N MET A 203 -24.98 -9.19 6.22
CA MET A 203 -24.62 -8.91 4.82
C MET A 203 -23.18 -8.40 4.70
N ASP A 204 -22.38 -9.30 4.12
CA ASP A 204 -20.94 -9.28 3.87
C ASP A 204 -20.41 -7.96 3.26
N ILE A 205 -19.19 -7.60 3.67
CA ILE A 205 -18.45 -6.39 3.22
C ILE A 205 -18.32 -6.37 1.68
N SER A 206 -18.23 -7.56 1.08
CA SER A 206 -18.22 -7.79 -0.37
C SER A 206 -19.48 -7.27 -1.10
N PHE A 207 -20.65 -7.37 -0.47
CA PHE A 207 -21.91 -6.88 -1.04
C PHE A 207 -22.00 -5.35 -1.00
N ARG A 208 -21.43 -4.73 0.03
CA ARG A 208 -21.37 -3.28 0.20
C ARG A 208 -20.48 -2.63 -0.88
N GLU A 209 -19.32 -3.21 -1.17
CA GLU A 209 -18.42 -2.73 -2.24
C GLU A 209 -19.05 -2.89 -3.63
N MET A 210 -19.74 -4.02 -3.88
CA MET A 210 -20.45 -4.24 -5.14
C MET A 210 -21.60 -3.23 -5.33
N PHE A 211 -22.35 -2.91 -4.27
CA PHE A 211 -23.45 -1.93 -4.32
C PHE A 211 -22.94 -0.49 -4.52
N GLU A 212 -21.81 -0.13 -3.90
CA GLU A 212 -21.17 1.18 -4.10
C GLU A 212 -20.67 1.37 -5.56
N SER A 213 -20.25 0.28 -6.21
CA SER A 213 -19.82 0.30 -7.62
C SER A 213 -20.97 0.48 -8.63
N MET A 214 -22.20 0.11 -8.25
CA MET A 214 -23.38 0.13 -9.13
C MET A 214 -24.18 1.43 -9.05
N LEU A 215 -23.97 2.25 -8.01
CA LEU A 215 -24.61 3.55 -7.86
C LEU A 215 -23.93 4.63 -8.73
N PRO A 216 -24.68 5.41 -9.52
CA PRO A 216 -24.11 6.51 -10.29
C PRO A 216 -23.51 7.55 -9.33
N LYS A 217 -22.21 7.81 -9.45
CA LYS A 217 -21.50 8.83 -8.67
C LYS A 217 -22.18 10.19 -8.89
N LYS A 218 -22.97 10.64 -7.93
CA LYS A 218 -23.60 11.97 -7.98
C LYS A 218 -22.50 13.02 -7.89
N LYS A 219 -22.30 13.78 -8.98
CA LYS A 219 -21.43 14.95 -8.97
C LYS A 219 -22.10 16.06 -8.16
N LYS A 220 -21.44 16.54 -7.13
CA LYS A 220 -21.93 17.66 -6.32
C LYS A 220 -21.11 18.90 -6.64
N ARG A 221 -21.80 20.03 -6.85
CA ARG A 221 -21.16 21.32 -7.04
C ARG A 221 -20.77 21.90 -5.69
N LYS A 222 -19.48 22.12 -5.48
CA LYS A 222 -18.93 22.74 -4.28
C LYS A 222 -18.28 24.07 -4.68
N LYS A 223 -18.60 25.14 -3.95
CA LYS A 223 -17.87 26.42 -4.05
C LYS A 223 -16.66 26.34 -3.12
N VAL A 224 -15.48 26.51 -3.68
CA VAL A 224 -14.21 26.48 -2.94
C VAL A 224 -13.36 27.68 -3.35
N LYS A 225 -12.42 28.08 -2.48
CA LYS A 225 -11.45 29.12 -2.84
C LYS A 225 -10.45 28.59 -3.88
N ILE A 226 -9.87 29.48 -4.67
CA ILE A 226 -8.90 29.12 -5.71
C ILE A 226 -7.73 28.24 -5.21
N PRO A 227 -7.12 28.48 -4.03
CA PRO A 227 -6.05 27.60 -3.53
C PRO A 227 -6.53 26.17 -3.26
N GLU A 228 -7.68 26.01 -2.59
CA GLU A 228 -8.30 24.70 -2.35
C GLU A 228 -8.71 24.03 -3.68
N ALA A 229 -9.21 24.82 -4.63
CA ALA A 229 -9.57 24.34 -5.95
C ALA A 229 -8.36 23.77 -6.70
N LEU A 230 -7.22 24.47 -6.63
CA LEU A 230 -5.98 24.04 -7.27
C LEU A 230 -5.47 22.72 -6.66
N GLU A 231 -5.54 22.55 -5.35
CA GLU A 231 -5.18 21.30 -4.68
C GLU A 231 -6.07 20.13 -5.13
N ILE A 232 -7.40 20.33 -5.13
CA ILE A 232 -8.37 19.31 -5.57
C ILE A 232 -8.12 18.94 -7.03
N LEU A 233 -7.99 19.93 -7.92
CA LEU A 233 -7.75 19.70 -9.34
C LEU A 233 -6.41 19.01 -9.58
N THR A 234 -5.35 19.37 -8.84
CA THR A 234 -4.04 18.72 -8.93
C THR A 234 -4.15 17.24 -8.54
N GLN A 235 -4.90 16.93 -7.49
CA GLN A 235 -5.15 15.54 -7.11
C GLN A 235 -5.93 14.78 -8.20
N GLU A 236 -6.98 15.36 -8.77
CA GLU A 236 -7.75 14.74 -9.86
C GLU A 236 -6.89 14.49 -11.10
N GLU A 237 -6.12 15.48 -11.56
CA GLU A 237 -5.25 15.31 -12.74
C GLU A 237 -4.12 14.31 -12.46
N SER A 238 -3.54 14.31 -11.25
CA SER A 238 -2.52 13.33 -10.87
C SER A 238 -3.04 11.90 -10.96
N GLN A 239 -4.31 11.65 -10.57
CA GLN A 239 -4.91 10.33 -10.65
C GLN A 239 -5.14 9.87 -12.10
N LYS A 240 -5.41 10.79 -13.03
CA LYS A 240 -5.56 10.47 -14.46
C LYS A 240 -4.22 10.16 -15.14
N LEU A 241 -3.14 10.79 -14.68
CA LEU A 241 -1.79 10.58 -15.22
C LEU A 241 -1.15 9.26 -14.76
N ILE A 242 -1.69 8.60 -13.73
CA ILE A 242 -1.14 7.36 -13.20
C ILE A 242 -1.71 6.16 -13.96
N ASP A 243 -0.81 5.41 -14.59
CA ASP A 243 -1.12 4.10 -15.15
C ASP A 243 -1.17 3.05 -14.02
N MET A 244 -2.40 2.63 -13.67
CA MET A 244 -2.62 1.65 -12.60
C MET A 244 -2.12 0.25 -12.95
N ASP A 245 -2.11 -0.15 -14.22
CA ASP A 245 -1.62 -1.48 -14.62
C ASP A 245 -0.10 -1.56 -14.42
N LYS A 246 0.60 -0.48 -14.77
CA LYS A 246 2.03 -0.33 -14.49
C LYS A 246 2.31 -0.31 -12.99
N VAL A 247 1.52 0.43 -12.20
CA VAL A 247 1.65 0.46 -10.73
C VAL A 247 1.49 -0.94 -10.14
N ILE A 248 0.47 -1.68 -10.57
CA ILE A 248 0.20 -3.05 -10.11
C ILE A 248 1.36 -3.98 -10.46
N SER A 249 1.84 -3.93 -11.71
CA SER A 249 2.96 -4.77 -12.16
C SER A 249 4.24 -4.52 -11.33
N ILE A 250 4.59 -3.25 -11.09
CA ILE A 250 5.74 -2.87 -10.26
C ILE A 250 5.54 -3.32 -8.81
N ALA A 251 4.34 -3.13 -8.25
CA ALA A 251 4.02 -3.49 -6.87
C ALA A 251 4.15 -4.99 -6.63
N LYS A 252 3.59 -5.82 -7.52
CA LYS A 252 3.71 -7.29 -7.45
C LYS A 252 5.16 -7.74 -7.45
N LYS A 253 5.94 -7.28 -8.43
CA LYS A 253 7.37 -7.59 -8.51
C LYS A 253 8.12 -7.14 -7.25
N ARG A 254 7.73 -6.00 -6.67
CA ARG A 254 8.32 -5.51 -5.42
C ARG A 254 7.94 -6.37 -4.22
N VAL A 255 6.73 -6.92 -4.16
CA VAL A 255 6.36 -7.90 -3.11
C VAL A 255 7.18 -9.18 -3.27
N GLU A 256 7.22 -9.76 -4.46
CA GLU A 256 7.95 -11.01 -4.72
C GLU A 256 9.45 -10.86 -4.43
N GLU A 257 10.06 -9.76 -4.85
CA GLU A 257 11.51 -9.58 -4.69
C GLU A 257 11.93 -8.93 -3.38
N ALA A 258 11.07 -8.07 -2.81
CA ALA A 258 11.42 -7.15 -1.73
C ALA A 258 10.49 -7.23 -0.50
N GLY A 259 9.38 -7.97 -0.55
CA GLY A 259 8.42 -8.06 0.55
C GLY A 259 9.03 -8.55 1.86
N ILE A 260 8.52 -8.03 2.97
CA ILE A 260 8.87 -8.43 4.34
C ILE A 260 7.57 -8.66 5.12
N VAL A 261 7.46 -9.84 5.74
CA VAL A 261 6.34 -10.20 6.62
C VAL A 261 6.88 -10.35 8.04
N PHE A 262 6.25 -9.67 9.00
CA PHE A 262 6.54 -9.84 10.42
C PHE A 262 5.41 -10.59 11.11
N ILE A 263 5.72 -11.77 11.65
CA ILE A 263 4.77 -12.61 12.39
C ILE A 263 5.09 -12.50 13.87
N ASP A 264 4.26 -11.77 14.61
CA ASP A 264 4.39 -11.59 16.05
C ASP A 264 3.72 -12.75 16.81
N GLU A 265 4.18 -12.99 18.03
CA GLU A 265 3.63 -14.01 18.94
C GLU A 265 3.60 -15.44 18.37
N ILE A 266 4.59 -15.83 17.57
CA ILE A 266 4.68 -17.19 17.01
C ILE A 266 4.79 -18.26 18.12
N ASP A 267 5.31 -17.89 19.28
CA ASP A 267 5.40 -18.77 20.45
C ASP A 267 4.03 -19.09 21.08
N LYS A 268 2.94 -18.45 20.63
CA LYS A 268 1.57 -18.75 21.09
C LYS A 268 0.88 -19.83 20.28
N VAL A 269 1.43 -20.19 19.12
CA VAL A 269 0.91 -21.26 18.26
C VAL A 269 1.72 -22.55 18.37
N THR A 270 2.66 -22.64 19.32
CA THR A 270 3.35 -23.90 19.64
C THR A 270 2.49 -24.81 20.52
N THR A 271 2.76 -26.11 20.45
CA THR A 271 2.18 -27.12 21.35
C THR A 271 2.95 -27.16 22.66
N SER A 272 2.25 -27.04 23.79
CA SER A 272 2.84 -27.21 25.12
C SER A 272 2.78 -28.69 25.54
N ASP A 273 3.93 -29.29 25.84
CA ASP A 273 4.09 -30.72 26.21
C ASP A 273 3.19 -31.20 27.38
N SER A 274 2.65 -30.29 28.18
CA SER A 274 1.89 -30.58 29.40
C SER A 274 0.42 -30.98 29.20
N THR A 275 -0.15 -30.87 27.99
CA THR A 275 -1.61 -31.00 27.81
C THR A 275 -2.02 -31.84 26.60
N ARG A 276 -1.61 -33.12 26.52
CA ARG A 276 -2.08 -34.11 25.52
C ARG A 276 -3.61 -34.43 25.53
N ARG A 277 -4.46 -33.59 26.12
CA ARG A 277 -5.93 -33.71 26.17
C ARG A 277 -6.56 -32.30 26.12
N GLY A 278 -6.48 -31.61 24.99
CA GLY A 278 -7.03 -30.26 24.79
C GLY A 278 -6.80 -29.73 23.38
N PRO A 279 -7.23 -28.50 23.03
CA PRO A 279 -7.34 -27.94 21.66
C PRO A 279 -6.00 -27.66 20.94
N ASP A 280 -5.06 -28.61 21.02
CA ASP A 280 -3.72 -28.53 20.42
C ASP A 280 -3.77 -28.59 18.88
N VAL A 281 -4.80 -29.23 18.30
CA VAL A 281 -4.97 -29.37 16.84
C VAL A 281 -5.07 -28.00 16.15
N SER A 282 -5.68 -27.01 16.82
CA SER A 282 -5.85 -25.66 16.27
C SER A 282 -4.53 -24.89 16.16
N ARG A 283 -3.63 -25.02 17.15
CA ARG A 283 -2.37 -24.27 17.20
C ARG A 283 -1.34 -24.81 16.22
N GLU A 284 -1.21 -26.14 16.15
CA GLU A 284 -0.38 -26.78 15.13
C GLU A 284 -0.95 -26.55 13.73
N GLY A 285 -2.29 -26.53 13.58
CA GLY A 285 -2.98 -26.17 12.35
C GLY A 285 -2.52 -24.81 11.79
N VAL A 286 -2.42 -23.78 12.62
CA VAL A 286 -1.91 -22.46 12.20
C VAL A 286 -0.48 -22.54 11.65
N GLN A 287 0.40 -23.33 12.29
CA GLN A 287 1.76 -23.51 11.78
C GLN A 287 1.77 -24.18 10.42
N ARG A 288 0.92 -25.21 10.23
CA ARG A 288 0.77 -25.91 8.96
C ARG A 288 0.18 -25.04 7.86
N ASP A 289 -0.75 -24.15 8.21
CA ASP A 289 -1.34 -23.20 7.25
C ASP A 289 -0.35 -22.08 6.86
N LEU A 290 0.60 -21.74 7.74
CA LEU A 290 1.70 -20.81 7.45
C LEU A 290 2.78 -21.40 6.54
N LEU A 291 2.99 -22.72 6.56
CA LEU A 291 4.06 -23.39 5.81
C LEU A 291 4.03 -23.07 4.30
N PRO A 292 2.91 -23.25 3.57
CA PRO A 292 2.89 -22.99 2.12
C PRO A 292 3.31 -21.56 1.78
N VAL A 293 2.94 -20.59 2.61
CA VAL A 293 3.27 -19.18 2.41
C VAL A 293 4.75 -18.91 2.65
N ILE A 294 5.37 -19.60 3.61
CA ILE A 294 6.79 -19.46 3.96
C ILE A 294 7.72 -20.24 2.99
N GLU A 295 7.33 -21.45 2.60
CA GLU A 295 8.11 -22.31 1.69
C GLU A 295 8.08 -21.80 0.24
N GLY A 296 6.96 -21.21 -0.17
CA GLY A 296 6.77 -20.71 -1.53
C GLY A 296 5.48 -21.24 -2.13
N THR A 297 4.50 -20.36 -2.26
CA THR A 297 3.24 -20.64 -2.95
C THR A 297 2.85 -19.46 -3.83
N THR A 298 1.88 -19.68 -4.71
CA THR A 298 1.27 -18.61 -5.48
C THR A 298 -0.08 -18.24 -4.88
N VAL A 299 -0.16 -17.05 -4.31
CA VAL A 299 -1.38 -16.52 -3.70
C VAL A 299 -2.16 -15.69 -4.73
N ASN A 300 -3.47 -15.92 -4.79
CA ASN A 300 -4.36 -15.10 -5.61
C ASN A 300 -4.77 -13.83 -4.85
N THR A 301 -4.60 -12.68 -5.51
CA THR A 301 -4.98 -11.36 -4.97
C THR A 301 -5.88 -10.63 -5.97
N LYS A 302 -6.57 -9.58 -5.53
CA LYS A 302 -7.35 -8.70 -6.44
C LYS A 302 -6.50 -8.01 -7.52
N TYR A 303 -5.17 -8.04 -7.38
CA TYR A 303 -4.21 -7.51 -8.34
C TYR A 303 -3.55 -8.63 -9.19
N GLY A 304 -4.04 -9.85 -9.06
CA GLY A 304 -3.54 -11.06 -9.71
C GLY A 304 -2.60 -11.89 -8.82
N MET A 305 -2.02 -12.93 -9.43
CA MET A 305 -1.19 -13.94 -8.75
C MET A 305 0.15 -13.37 -8.28
N VAL A 306 0.56 -13.68 -7.06
CA VAL A 306 1.84 -13.26 -6.45
C VAL A 306 2.55 -14.47 -5.83
N ARG A 307 3.84 -14.61 -6.12
CA ARG A 307 4.70 -15.69 -5.61
C ARG A 307 5.39 -15.32 -4.29
N THR A 308 5.44 -16.24 -3.33
CA THR A 308 5.99 -15.95 -1.99
C THR A 308 7.43 -16.43 -1.77
N ASP A 309 8.03 -17.13 -2.75
CA ASP A 309 9.34 -17.81 -2.71
C ASP A 309 10.51 -16.97 -2.19
N HIS A 310 10.40 -15.64 -2.29
CA HIS A 310 11.49 -14.70 -2.00
C HIS A 310 11.10 -13.57 -1.04
N ILE A 311 9.93 -13.70 -0.41
CA ILE A 311 9.49 -12.83 0.68
C ILE A 311 10.31 -13.18 1.93
N LEU A 312 10.78 -12.16 2.65
CA LEU A 312 11.50 -12.37 3.90
C LEU A 312 10.50 -12.46 5.06
N PHE A 313 10.49 -13.59 5.76
CA PHE A 313 9.70 -13.76 6.97
C PHE A 313 10.56 -13.51 8.21
N ILE A 314 10.04 -12.69 9.11
CA ILE A 314 10.60 -12.42 10.43
C ILE A 314 9.55 -12.80 11.46
N ALA A 315 9.71 -13.96 12.08
CA ALA A 315 8.88 -14.39 13.20
C ALA A 315 9.47 -13.86 14.51
N ALA A 316 8.61 -13.55 15.48
CA ALA A 316 9.02 -13.07 16.79
C ALA A 316 8.17 -13.71 17.89
N GLY A 317 8.80 -13.98 19.04
CA GLY A 317 8.12 -14.53 20.20
C GLY A 317 8.87 -14.24 21.49
N ALA A 318 8.18 -14.37 22.61
CA ALA A 318 8.80 -14.26 23.93
C ALA A 318 9.48 -15.56 24.35
N PHE A 319 8.87 -16.71 24.00
CA PHE A 319 9.34 -18.05 24.33
C PHE A 319 9.58 -18.23 25.84
N HIS A 320 8.68 -17.67 26.66
CA HIS A 320 8.70 -17.87 28.12
C HIS A 320 8.15 -19.23 28.53
N VAL A 321 7.12 -19.70 27.84
CA VAL A 321 6.39 -20.95 28.14
C VAL A 321 6.61 -22.02 27.09
N ALA A 322 7.22 -21.66 25.97
CA ALA A 322 7.47 -22.53 24.84
C ALA A 322 8.93 -22.40 24.39
N LYS A 323 9.44 -23.42 23.71
CA LYS A 323 10.78 -23.41 23.12
C LYS A 323 10.69 -23.38 21.58
N PRO A 324 11.66 -22.79 20.88
CA PRO A 324 11.70 -22.86 19.42
C PRO A 324 11.67 -24.29 18.86
N SER A 325 12.20 -25.26 19.61
CA SER A 325 12.16 -26.69 19.28
C SER A 325 10.76 -27.31 19.28
N GLU A 326 9.76 -26.61 19.83
CA GLU A 326 8.35 -27.03 19.87
C GLU A 326 7.55 -26.50 18.67
N LEU A 327 8.17 -25.73 17.77
CA LEU A 327 7.62 -25.49 16.44
C LEU A 327 7.69 -26.79 15.63
N ILE A 328 6.81 -26.95 14.64
CA ILE A 328 6.88 -28.12 13.76
C ILE A 328 8.23 -28.16 13.02
N PRO A 329 8.84 -29.33 12.79
CA PRO A 329 10.17 -29.46 12.18
C PRO A 329 10.32 -28.71 10.86
N GLU A 330 9.28 -28.72 10.03
CA GLU A 330 9.22 -28.05 8.74
C GLU A 330 9.39 -26.53 8.87
N LEU A 331 8.80 -25.93 9.91
CA LEU A 331 8.86 -24.49 10.16
C LEU A 331 10.18 -24.07 10.82
N GLN A 332 10.92 -25.02 11.42
CA GLN A 332 12.26 -24.78 11.94
C GLN A 332 13.33 -24.73 10.84
N GLY A 333 13.09 -25.42 9.71
CA GLY A 333 13.96 -25.44 8.53
C GLY A 333 14.06 -24.08 7.83
#